data_AF-A0A1L3EV17-F1
#
_entry.id   AF-A0A1L3EV17-F1
#
_cell.length_a   1.000
_cell.length_b   1.000
_cell.length_c   1.000
_cell.angle_alpha   90.00
_cell.angle_beta   90.00
_cell.angle_gamma   90.00
#
_symmetry.space_group_name_H-M   'P 1'
#
loop_
_entity.id
_entity.type
_entity.pdbx_description
1 polymer ?
#
loop_
_entity_poly.entity_id
_entity_poly.type
_entity_poly.pdbx_seq_one_letter_code
_entity_poly.pdbx_strand_id
1 'polypeptide(L)'
;MSRDIFNEANEHFLKSGRQYEYGRPDMSLRNHGGDGHTDSSRTEQDNDHDGRLGVDCSSFVWRGMHDAGYGVPATPFGTHDLFEGNTPTRYARNHFDVISAGDAHQKNGSLQPGDVLMFRDKHGSGQHVAIFKGYDAEGHIHFIGSQVGSGPAEVNVTPGGYWDGKNMEIVGALRAKPEFRVREPLHGNSQGGPTASTPSAPHGPATHATPQPPAPPGHTTSAQSGVAHEAPLRHGDKGDQVRDLQATLQRLGYKDEHGHALQPDGDFGGHTKAAVERFQRAHGLHADGVAGPETKEALRAAAPRLDAAGHPHQALYHQSRDAVHRLDAQHQRTPDLQSDQIAGVLTTKAIDQGMTRVDHAVLNDDASKIYAVQGELNSPFKKVAEASTQEAANTSLEESGRQSLQVAAQQTQQQAVGAPTQAPQPLAPSQNA
;
A
#
# COMPACT_ATOMS: atom_id res chain seq x y z
N MET A 1 21.34 0.54 15.41
CA MET A 1 19.93 0.97 15.21
C MET A 1 19.81 1.86 13.98
N SER A 2 20.40 3.08 13.92
CA SER A 2 20.33 3.91 12.69
C SER A 2 20.84 3.15 11.46
N ARG A 3 21.92 2.36 11.61
CA ARG A 3 22.54 1.54 10.55
C ARG A 3 21.58 0.63 9.80
N ASP A 4 20.46 0.25 10.40
CA ASP A 4 19.49 -0.63 9.77
C ASP A 4 18.79 0.09 8.60
N ILE A 5 18.54 1.40 8.73
CA ILE A 5 18.00 2.24 7.63
C ILE A 5 18.94 2.18 6.41
N PHE A 6 20.25 2.29 6.65
CA PHE A 6 21.25 2.17 5.60
C PHE A 6 21.26 0.77 4.98
N ASN A 7 21.30 -0.29 5.81
CA ASN A 7 21.36 -1.66 5.32
C ASN A 7 20.16 -1.99 4.42
N GLU A 8 18.95 -1.66 4.89
CA GLU A 8 17.71 -1.96 4.16
C GLU A 8 17.60 -1.18 2.86
N ALA A 9 17.92 0.12 2.85
CA ALA A 9 17.97 0.89 1.62
C ALA A 9 19.03 0.37 0.64
N ASN A 10 20.19 -0.02 1.15
CA ASN A 10 21.27 -0.55 0.34
C ASN A 10 20.91 -1.91 -0.28
N GLU A 11 20.32 -2.83 0.50
CA GLU A 11 19.83 -4.11 -0.02
C GLU A 11 18.73 -3.89 -1.07
N HIS A 12 17.74 -3.06 -0.76
CA HIS A 12 16.58 -2.84 -1.62
C HIS A 12 16.91 -2.15 -2.94
N PHE A 13 17.71 -1.08 -2.92
CA PHE A 13 17.95 -0.26 -4.11
C PHE A 13 19.25 -0.57 -4.85
N LEU A 14 20.32 -0.93 -4.13
CA LEU A 14 21.66 -1.05 -4.74
C LEU A 14 22.07 -2.50 -4.97
N LYS A 15 21.47 -3.47 -4.27
CA LYS A 15 21.80 -4.90 -4.40
C LYS A 15 20.69 -5.77 -4.99
N SER A 16 19.46 -5.27 -5.09
CA SER A 16 18.33 -6.04 -5.63
C SER A 16 18.44 -6.40 -7.12
N GLY A 17 19.34 -5.74 -7.85
CA GLY A 17 19.49 -5.91 -9.30
C GLY A 17 18.41 -5.22 -10.14
N ARG A 18 17.43 -4.58 -9.50
CA ARG A 18 16.42 -3.74 -10.16
C ARG A 18 17.07 -2.49 -10.77
N GLN A 19 16.53 -2.03 -11.89
CA GLN A 19 16.95 -0.78 -12.52
C GLN A 19 16.05 0.35 -12.05
N TYR A 20 16.65 1.50 -11.77
CA TYR A 20 15.96 2.64 -11.19
C TYR A 20 16.39 3.92 -11.89
N GLU A 21 15.51 4.90 -11.84
CA GLU A 21 15.81 6.27 -12.21
C GLU A 21 15.18 7.25 -11.22
N TYR A 22 15.43 8.54 -11.43
CA TYR A 22 14.92 9.54 -10.52
C TYR A 22 13.44 9.81 -10.76
N GLY A 23 12.64 9.40 -9.79
CA GLY A 23 11.21 9.67 -9.74
C GLY A 23 10.93 11.15 -9.52
N ARG A 24 10.13 11.79 -10.36
CA ARG A 24 9.87 13.23 -10.21
C ARG A 24 8.49 13.67 -10.68
N PRO A 25 7.67 14.23 -9.77
CA PRO A 25 6.26 14.51 -10.05
C PRO A 25 6.03 15.63 -11.08
N ASP A 26 7.03 16.46 -11.37
CA ASP A 26 6.89 17.64 -12.23
C ASP A 26 7.30 17.40 -13.69
N MET A 27 7.88 16.24 -14.03
CA MET A 27 8.32 15.85 -15.39
C MET A 27 9.20 16.89 -16.12
N SER A 28 9.73 17.88 -15.41
CA SER A 28 10.17 19.15 -16.01
C SER A 28 11.59 19.12 -16.57
N LEU A 29 12.43 18.17 -16.12
CA LEU A 29 13.78 17.96 -16.62
C LEU A 29 13.95 16.48 -16.93
N ARG A 30 14.54 16.20 -18.10
CA ARG A 30 14.84 14.85 -18.57
C ARG A 30 16.00 14.24 -17.80
N ASN A 31 15.96 12.92 -17.62
CA ASN A 31 17.09 12.17 -17.06
C ASN A 31 18.34 12.31 -17.94
N HIS A 32 19.50 12.50 -17.29
CA HIS A 32 20.81 12.50 -17.96
C HIS A 32 21.25 11.04 -18.16
N GLY A 33 20.55 10.29 -19.01
CA GLY A 33 20.71 8.82 -19.09
C GLY A 33 20.42 8.12 -20.43
N GLY A 34 19.65 8.71 -21.36
CA GLY A 34 19.58 8.24 -22.75
C GLY A 34 18.20 7.96 -23.36
N ASP A 35 17.14 8.02 -22.58
CA ASP A 35 15.79 7.56 -22.97
C ASP A 35 14.88 8.73 -23.38
N GLY A 36 15.15 9.92 -22.84
CA GLY A 36 14.34 11.13 -23.05
C GLY A 36 13.00 11.13 -22.31
N HIS A 37 12.62 10.01 -21.71
CA HIS A 37 11.49 9.82 -20.82
C HIS A 37 11.92 10.00 -19.36
N THR A 38 10.95 10.08 -18.45
CA THR A 38 11.16 10.40 -17.04
C THR A 38 9.96 9.87 -16.30
N ASP A 39 10.18 8.93 -15.40
CA ASP A 39 9.12 8.38 -14.59
C ASP A 39 8.72 9.36 -13.48
N SER A 40 7.45 9.75 -13.45
CA SER A 40 6.89 10.58 -12.38
C SER A 40 6.67 9.82 -11.07
N SER A 41 6.78 8.49 -11.09
CA SER A 41 6.58 7.63 -9.94
C SER A 41 7.58 7.95 -8.85
N ARG A 42 7.06 8.14 -7.64
CA ARG A 42 7.87 8.20 -6.42
C ARG A 42 7.93 6.85 -5.73
N THR A 43 7.17 5.87 -6.20
CA THR A 43 6.85 4.63 -5.47
C THR A 43 7.35 3.39 -6.18
N GLU A 44 8.46 3.51 -6.92
CA GLU A 44 9.12 2.40 -7.60
C GLU A 44 8.18 1.66 -8.57
N GLN A 45 7.33 2.43 -9.24
CA GLN A 45 6.60 1.96 -10.43
C GLN A 45 7.44 2.31 -11.67
N ASP A 46 7.05 1.81 -12.84
CA ASP A 46 7.63 2.16 -14.14
C ASP A 46 6.47 2.70 -14.99
N ASN A 47 6.19 4.00 -14.86
CA ASN A 47 5.00 4.62 -15.48
C ASN A 47 5.20 4.96 -16.97
N ASP A 48 6.44 5.13 -17.41
CA ASP A 48 6.78 5.42 -18.81
C ASP A 48 7.24 4.19 -19.60
N HIS A 49 7.30 3.03 -18.93
CA HIS A 49 7.53 1.70 -19.49
C HIS A 49 8.91 1.55 -20.16
N ASP A 50 9.93 2.20 -19.59
CA ASP A 50 11.31 2.12 -20.08
C ASP A 50 12.14 1.02 -19.40
N GLY A 51 11.53 0.31 -18.43
CA GLY A 51 12.17 -0.76 -17.65
C GLY A 51 12.95 -0.27 -16.44
N ARG A 52 12.92 1.03 -16.14
CA ARG A 52 13.49 1.63 -14.94
C ARG A 52 12.37 2.09 -14.01
N LEU A 53 12.62 1.97 -12.72
CA LEU A 53 11.62 2.28 -11.70
C LEU A 53 11.87 3.68 -11.13
N GLY A 54 10.86 4.55 -11.18
CA GLY A 54 10.92 5.88 -10.61
C GLY A 54 11.01 5.87 -9.08
N VAL A 55 12.09 6.42 -8.53
CA VAL A 55 12.22 6.66 -7.09
C VAL A 55 12.86 8.01 -6.82
N ASP A 56 12.22 8.82 -5.99
CA ASP A 56 12.74 10.14 -5.62
C ASP A 56 13.54 10.10 -4.31
N CYS A 57 14.24 11.19 -3.99
CA CYS A 57 15.13 11.23 -2.83
C CYS A 57 14.42 10.95 -1.49
N SER A 58 13.23 11.51 -1.29
CA SER A 58 12.46 11.29 -0.06
C SER A 58 11.85 9.91 0.04
N SER A 59 11.42 9.32 -1.07
CA SER A 59 10.82 7.97 -1.11
C SER A 59 11.89 6.89 -0.97
N PHE A 60 13.11 7.15 -1.46
CA PHE A 60 14.29 6.33 -1.17
C PHE A 60 14.56 6.25 0.34
N VAL A 61 14.58 7.40 1.03
CA VAL A 61 14.76 7.43 2.50
C VAL A 61 13.58 6.77 3.21
N TRP A 62 12.35 7.07 2.79
CA TRP A 62 11.14 6.47 3.38
C TRP A 62 11.18 4.96 3.29
N ARG A 63 11.56 4.37 2.14
CA ARG A 63 11.67 2.92 1.95
C ARG A 63 12.68 2.31 2.90
N GLY A 64 13.88 2.88 3.00
CA GLY A 64 14.91 2.42 3.94
C GLY A 64 14.43 2.45 5.39
N MET A 65 13.73 3.51 5.79
CA MET A 65 13.14 3.63 7.12
C MET A 65 12.00 2.63 7.36
N HIS A 66 11.09 2.52 6.40
CA HIS A 66 9.98 1.59 6.43
C HIS A 66 10.51 0.17 6.62
N ASP A 67 11.45 -0.26 5.79
CA ASP A 67 11.99 -1.61 5.78
C ASP A 67 12.84 -1.91 7.02
N ALA A 68 13.51 -0.90 7.56
CA ALA A 68 14.19 -0.96 8.86
C ALA A 68 13.22 -0.96 10.06
N GLY A 69 11.91 -0.92 9.81
CA GLY A 69 10.87 -1.11 10.80
C GLY A 69 10.48 0.14 11.58
N TYR A 70 10.82 1.32 11.08
CA TYR A 70 10.37 2.58 11.65
C TYR A 70 8.91 2.85 11.31
N GLY A 71 8.16 3.42 12.24
CA GLY A 71 6.73 3.73 12.13
C GLY A 71 6.42 4.91 11.21
N VAL A 72 7.07 4.98 10.05
CA VAL A 72 6.82 6.01 9.03
C VAL A 72 5.40 5.88 8.47
N PRO A 73 4.78 6.97 7.98
CA PRO A 73 3.44 6.94 7.38
C PRO A 73 3.36 5.91 6.25
N ALA A 74 2.16 5.36 6.00
CA ALA A 74 1.94 4.37 4.95
C ALA A 74 2.23 4.92 3.53
N THR A 75 2.09 6.23 3.34
CA THR A 75 2.50 6.94 2.12
C THR A 75 3.91 7.50 2.29
N PRO A 76 4.77 7.42 1.26
CA PRO A 76 6.08 8.06 1.31
C PRO A 76 5.98 9.54 1.61
N PHE A 77 6.73 10.01 2.61
CA PHE A 77 6.84 11.42 2.90
C PHE A 77 7.62 12.15 1.79
N GLY A 78 7.40 13.45 1.67
CA GLY A 78 8.24 14.37 0.91
C GLY A 78 9.38 14.93 1.75
N THR A 79 10.32 15.63 1.11
CA THR A 79 11.40 16.34 1.83
C THR A 79 10.84 17.40 2.78
N HIS A 80 9.72 18.04 2.41
CA HIS A 80 9.06 19.09 3.20
C HIS A 80 8.36 18.55 4.45
N ASP A 81 8.07 17.26 4.53
CA ASP A 81 7.60 16.63 5.76
C ASP A 81 8.72 16.48 6.80
N LEU A 82 9.98 16.52 6.36
CA LEU A 82 11.16 16.40 7.22
C LEU A 82 11.75 17.76 7.60
N PHE A 83 11.88 18.70 6.66
CA PHE A 83 12.43 20.03 6.94
C PHE A 83 12.03 21.08 5.90
N GLU A 84 12.07 22.35 6.31
CA GLU A 84 11.91 23.53 5.47
C GLU A 84 13.12 24.46 5.60
N GLY A 85 13.85 24.64 4.49
CA GLY A 85 15.10 25.38 4.43
C GLY A 85 16.19 24.72 5.28
N ASN A 86 16.38 25.21 6.49
CA ASN A 86 17.32 24.68 7.48
C ASN A 86 16.63 24.23 8.78
N THR A 87 15.29 24.22 8.79
CA THR A 87 14.50 24.01 9.99
C THR A 87 13.76 22.67 9.88
N PRO A 88 14.08 21.69 10.74
CA PRO A 88 13.32 20.44 10.81
C PRO A 88 11.84 20.71 11.10
N THR A 89 10.92 19.88 10.58
CA THR A 89 9.49 20.01 10.86
C THR A 89 9.15 19.53 12.28
N ARG A 90 7.86 19.69 12.66
CA ARG A 90 7.33 19.07 13.88
C ARG A 90 7.46 17.54 13.83
N TYR A 91 7.14 16.93 12.69
CA TYR A 91 7.27 15.49 12.50
C TYR A 91 8.72 15.04 12.73
N ALA A 92 9.70 15.70 12.09
CA ALA A 92 11.11 15.37 12.29
C ALA A 92 11.55 15.51 13.75
N ARG A 93 11.21 16.59 14.44
CA ARG A 93 11.57 16.76 15.87
C ARG A 93 10.96 15.71 16.79
N ASN A 94 9.77 15.22 16.47
CA ASN A 94 9.11 14.20 17.29
C ASN A 94 9.83 12.86 17.16
N HIS A 95 10.22 12.46 15.95
CA HIS A 95 10.70 11.11 15.65
C HIS A 95 12.23 10.98 15.49
N PHE A 96 12.94 12.10 15.41
CA PHE A 96 14.38 12.14 15.15
C PHE A 96 15.12 13.05 16.12
N ASP A 97 16.33 12.68 16.45
CA ASP A 97 17.31 13.58 17.04
C ASP A 97 17.91 14.44 15.92
N VAL A 98 17.85 15.76 16.10
CA VAL A 98 18.35 16.72 15.11
C VAL A 98 19.84 16.94 15.34
N ILE A 99 20.63 16.64 14.32
CA ILE A 99 22.07 16.91 14.26
C ILE A 99 22.27 18.24 13.53
N SER A 100 22.98 19.16 14.17
CA SER A 100 23.19 20.51 13.61
C SER A 100 24.01 20.46 12.32
N ALA A 101 23.89 21.48 11.47
CA ALA A 101 24.76 21.62 10.28
C ALA A 101 26.25 21.63 10.66
N GLY A 102 26.60 22.27 11.78
CA GLY A 102 27.99 22.32 12.25
C GLY A 102 28.53 20.94 12.61
N ASP A 103 27.73 20.13 13.31
CA ASP A 103 28.13 18.76 13.69
C ASP A 103 28.12 17.81 12.50
N ALA A 104 27.17 17.96 11.58
CA ALA A 104 27.09 17.17 10.36
C ALA A 104 28.30 17.40 9.43
N HIS A 105 28.86 18.62 9.39
CA HIS A 105 30.05 18.94 8.60
C HIS A 105 31.39 18.56 9.25
N GLN A 106 31.40 18.13 10.52
CA GLN A 106 32.65 17.74 11.17
C GLN A 106 33.24 16.52 10.46
N LYS A 107 34.52 16.62 10.05
CA LYS A 107 35.27 15.48 9.54
C LYS A 107 35.30 14.38 10.61
N ASN A 108 34.85 13.18 10.25
CA ASN A 108 34.67 12.08 11.20
C ASN A 108 33.80 12.46 12.41
N GLY A 109 32.81 13.32 12.17
CA GLY A 109 31.89 13.86 13.18
C GLY A 109 30.89 12.83 13.70
N SER A 110 29.85 13.34 14.36
CA SER A 110 28.90 12.53 15.12
C SER A 110 27.95 11.67 14.28
N LEU A 111 27.91 11.83 12.96
CA LEU A 111 27.04 11.08 12.05
C LEU A 111 27.27 9.57 12.13
N GLN A 112 26.18 8.83 12.04
CA GLN A 112 26.14 7.37 12.06
C GLN A 112 25.50 6.86 10.78
N PRO A 113 25.98 5.71 10.24
CA PRO A 113 25.33 5.08 9.09
C PRO A 113 23.83 4.96 9.34
N GLY A 114 23.02 5.38 8.37
CA GLY A 114 21.56 5.43 8.47
C GLY A 114 20.96 6.79 8.85
N ASP A 115 21.77 7.75 9.32
CA ASP A 115 21.30 9.10 9.56
C ASP A 115 20.85 9.75 8.24
N VAL A 116 19.75 10.48 8.27
CA VAL A 116 19.19 11.15 7.10
C VAL A 116 19.83 12.52 6.96
N LEU A 117 20.69 12.68 5.96
CA LEU A 117 21.30 13.97 5.61
C LEU A 117 20.24 14.88 4.99
N MET A 118 20.24 16.15 5.40
CA MET A 118 19.36 17.19 4.85
C MET A 118 20.19 18.16 4.03
N PHE A 119 19.79 18.40 2.78
CA PHE A 119 20.45 19.34 1.89
C PHE A 119 19.48 20.40 1.38
N ARG A 120 19.99 21.62 1.22
CA ARG A 120 19.27 22.74 0.63
C ARG A 120 20.02 23.27 -0.59
N ASP A 121 19.29 23.69 -1.60
CA ASP A 121 19.82 24.48 -2.70
C ASP A 121 20.21 25.89 -2.18
N LYS A 122 21.38 26.38 -2.59
CA LYS A 122 21.87 27.71 -2.22
C LYS A 122 21.27 28.83 -3.06
N HIS A 123 20.76 28.50 -4.25
CA HIS A 123 20.30 29.45 -5.26
C HIS A 123 18.77 29.40 -5.45
N GLY A 124 18.07 28.50 -4.76
CA GLY A 124 16.63 28.32 -4.88
C GLY A 124 15.99 27.70 -3.64
N SER A 125 14.73 27.27 -3.78
CA SER A 125 13.96 26.60 -2.71
C SER A 125 14.08 25.07 -2.73
N GLY A 126 14.96 24.52 -3.57
CA GLY A 126 15.17 23.08 -3.68
C GLY A 126 15.67 22.45 -2.38
N GLN A 127 15.16 21.26 -2.05
CA GLN A 127 15.58 20.49 -0.89
C GLN A 127 15.79 19.02 -1.29
N HIS A 128 16.73 18.36 -0.64
CA HIS A 128 17.09 16.98 -0.92
C HIS A 128 17.42 16.23 0.37
N VAL A 129 17.28 14.90 0.34
CA VAL A 129 17.66 14.02 1.45
C VAL A 129 18.42 12.81 0.95
N ALA A 130 19.31 12.30 1.78
CA ALA A 130 20.03 11.06 1.51
C ALA A 130 20.35 10.31 2.81
N ILE A 131 20.76 9.05 2.70
CA ILE A 131 21.12 8.23 3.86
C ILE A 131 22.64 8.21 3.99
N PHE A 132 23.16 8.70 5.12
CA PHE A 132 24.58 8.66 5.42
C PHE A 132 25.08 7.21 5.48
N LYS A 133 26.17 6.92 4.76
CA LYS A 133 26.82 5.61 4.71
C LYS A 133 28.03 5.56 5.64
N GLY A 134 28.83 6.63 5.68
CA GLY A 134 30.08 6.67 6.42
C GLY A 134 30.99 7.79 5.94
N TYR A 135 32.24 7.76 6.38
CA TYR A 135 33.28 8.65 5.89
C TYR A 135 34.26 7.89 4.99
N ASP A 136 34.82 8.56 3.99
CA ASP A 136 35.97 8.07 3.23
C ASP A 136 37.28 8.15 4.05
N ALA A 137 38.41 7.76 3.45
CA ALA A 137 39.71 7.77 4.12
C ALA A 137 40.18 9.18 4.49
N GLU A 138 39.72 10.19 3.76
CA GLU A 138 40.02 11.61 3.94
C GLU A 138 39.04 12.31 4.91
N GLY A 139 38.06 11.56 5.43
CA GLY A 139 37.06 12.01 6.40
C GLY A 139 35.90 12.76 5.76
N HIS A 140 35.67 12.63 4.45
CA HIS A 140 34.53 13.24 3.77
C HIS A 140 33.31 12.33 3.78
N ILE A 141 32.14 12.95 3.71
CA ILE A 141 30.86 12.25 3.80
C ILE A 141 30.64 11.38 2.57
N HIS A 142 30.22 10.14 2.82
CA HIS A 142 29.71 9.22 1.81
C HIS A 142 28.24 8.93 2.16
N PHE A 143 27.35 9.03 1.18
CA PHE A 143 25.93 8.71 1.33
C PHE A 143 25.40 7.84 0.18
N ILE A 144 24.23 7.25 0.40
CA ILE A 144 23.42 6.62 -0.64
C ILE A 144 22.09 7.38 -0.79
N GLY A 145 21.61 7.55 -2.01
CA GLY A 145 20.37 8.30 -2.27
C GLY A 145 19.99 8.34 -3.73
N SER A 146 18.72 8.63 -4.02
CA SER A 146 18.27 8.81 -5.40
C SER A 146 18.64 10.19 -5.95
N GLN A 147 19.35 10.24 -7.09
CA GLN A 147 19.94 11.44 -7.69
C GLN A 147 19.13 11.91 -8.90
N VAL A 148 18.91 13.23 -9.03
CA VAL A 148 18.04 13.91 -10.04
C VAL A 148 18.31 13.52 -11.51
N GLY A 149 19.41 12.83 -11.82
CA GLY A 149 19.74 12.37 -13.18
C GLY A 149 20.06 10.88 -13.34
N SER A 150 20.19 10.11 -12.26
CA SER A 150 20.64 8.70 -12.34
C SER A 150 19.88 7.75 -11.42
N GLY A 151 18.93 8.24 -10.63
CA GLY A 151 18.28 7.41 -9.61
C GLY A 151 19.22 7.04 -8.45
N PRO A 152 18.92 5.97 -7.71
CA PRO A 152 19.73 5.44 -6.61
C PRO A 152 21.21 5.29 -6.95
N ALA A 153 22.05 5.97 -6.19
CA ALA A 153 23.50 5.87 -6.33
C ALA A 153 24.20 6.04 -4.99
N GLU A 154 25.46 5.60 -4.94
CA GLU A 154 26.40 5.99 -3.90
C GLU A 154 27.13 7.27 -4.32
N VAL A 155 27.30 8.21 -3.39
CA VAL A 155 27.86 9.53 -3.66
C VAL A 155 28.90 9.90 -2.61
N ASN A 156 30.11 10.19 -3.08
CA ASN A 156 31.16 10.78 -2.28
C ASN A 156 31.05 12.31 -2.32
N VAL A 157 30.90 12.93 -1.15
CA VAL A 157 30.79 14.39 -1.01
C VAL A 157 32.19 14.97 -0.99
N THR A 158 32.54 15.75 -2.01
CA THR A 158 33.79 16.51 -2.03
C THR A 158 33.56 17.91 -1.47
N PRO A 159 34.38 18.40 -0.52
CA PRO A 159 34.29 19.78 -0.04
C PRO A 159 34.41 20.81 -1.17
N GLY A 160 33.53 21.80 -1.20
CA GLY A 160 33.42 22.77 -2.30
C GLY A 160 32.83 22.17 -3.59
N GLY A 161 32.29 20.96 -3.53
CA GLY A 161 31.64 20.26 -4.63
C GLY A 161 30.15 20.60 -4.76
N TYR A 162 29.42 19.78 -5.52
CA TYR A 162 27.98 19.97 -5.72
C TYR A 162 27.19 19.85 -4.42
N TRP A 163 27.45 18.80 -3.63
CA TRP A 163 26.72 18.44 -2.40
C TRP A 163 27.12 19.25 -1.16
N ASP A 164 28.28 19.90 -1.19
CA ASP A 164 28.84 20.66 -0.08
C ASP A 164 29.56 21.89 -0.63
N GLY A 165 28.79 22.87 -1.12
CA GLY A 165 29.30 24.23 -1.35
C GLY A 165 28.80 24.95 -2.60
N LYS A 166 28.86 24.33 -3.79
CA LYS A 166 28.56 25.02 -5.08
C LYS A 166 27.08 25.23 -5.33
N ASN A 167 26.28 24.20 -5.10
CA ASN A 167 24.86 24.19 -5.44
C ASN A 167 24.02 23.80 -4.23
N MET A 168 24.37 22.67 -3.61
CA MET A 168 23.74 22.19 -2.39
C MET A 168 24.64 22.48 -1.18
N GLU A 169 24.01 22.64 -0.03
CA GLU A 169 24.66 22.70 1.27
C GLU A 169 23.99 21.73 2.25
N ILE A 170 24.77 21.11 3.13
CA ILE A 170 24.24 20.27 4.20
C ILE A 170 23.72 21.20 5.30
N VAL A 171 22.43 21.14 5.57
CA VAL A 171 21.78 21.98 6.60
C VAL A 171 21.61 21.24 7.93
N GLY A 172 22.01 19.97 8.00
CA GLY A 172 21.99 19.13 9.19
C GLY A 172 21.72 17.67 8.84
N ALA A 173 21.44 16.87 9.86
CA ALA A 173 20.98 15.50 9.69
C ALA A 173 19.92 15.12 10.73
N LEU A 174 19.17 14.05 10.45
CA LEU A 174 18.15 13.50 11.32
C LEU A 174 18.54 12.06 11.68
N ARG A 175 18.69 11.79 12.98
CA ARG A 175 18.91 10.43 13.48
C ARG A 175 17.61 9.87 14.02
N ALA A 176 17.13 8.76 13.44
CA ALA A 176 15.87 8.17 13.87
C ALA A 176 15.96 7.67 15.32
N LYS A 177 15.01 8.09 16.16
CA LYS A 177 14.98 7.71 17.57
C LYS A 177 14.62 6.21 17.72
N PRO A 178 15.18 5.48 18.68
CA PRO A 178 14.85 4.07 18.89
C PRO A 178 13.35 3.81 19.10
N GLU A 179 12.66 4.67 19.84
CA GLU A 179 11.21 4.58 20.10
C GLU A 179 10.34 4.76 18.86
N PHE A 180 10.92 5.26 17.75
CA PHE A 180 10.22 5.35 16.48
C PHE A 180 10.15 4.00 15.75
N ARG A 181 10.93 3.01 16.19
CA ARG A 181 10.89 1.66 15.63
C ARG A 181 9.69 0.89 16.19
N VAL A 182 8.87 0.37 15.28
CA VAL A 182 7.64 -0.38 15.61
C VAL A 182 7.75 -1.86 15.26
N ARG A 183 8.77 -2.25 14.48
CA ARG A 183 9.07 -3.64 14.11
C ARG A 183 10.56 -3.84 13.85
N GLU A 184 10.98 -5.10 13.76
CA GLU A 184 12.34 -5.44 13.34
C GLU A 184 12.60 -5.14 11.84
N PRO A 185 13.88 -4.92 11.43
CA PRO A 185 14.27 -4.76 10.03
C PRO A 185 13.97 -6.02 9.19
N LEU A 186 13.60 -5.84 7.92
CA LEU A 186 13.20 -6.94 7.02
C LEU A 186 14.32 -7.97 6.77
N HIS A 187 15.56 -7.54 6.59
CA HIS A 187 16.70 -8.42 6.30
C HIS A 187 17.49 -8.82 7.56
N GLY A 188 16.97 -8.47 8.75
CA GLY A 188 17.56 -8.76 10.05
C GLY A 188 18.95 -8.12 10.26
N ASN A 189 19.50 -8.29 11.47
CA ASN A 189 20.87 -7.83 11.78
C ASN A 189 21.90 -8.75 11.11
N SER A 190 22.11 -8.57 9.81
CA SER A 190 23.18 -9.23 9.08
C SER A 190 24.54 -8.63 9.47
N GLN A 191 25.14 -9.16 10.55
CA GLN A 191 26.59 -9.22 10.68
C GLN A 191 27.03 -10.60 11.15
N GLY A 192 27.67 -11.34 10.26
CA GLY A 192 28.59 -12.42 10.62
C GLY A 192 29.93 -11.86 11.09
N GLY A 193 30.46 -12.44 12.16
CA GLY A 193 31.82 -12.26 12.69
C GLY A 193 31.94 -12.86 14.09
N PRO A 194 32.96 -13.68 14.40
CA PRO A 194 32.83 -14.86 15.25
C PRO A 194 32.89 -14.53 16.76
N THR A 195 31.92 -15.00 17.53
CA THR A 195 32.04 -15.07 18.98
C THR A 195 31.83 -16.51 19.46
N ALA A 196 32.97 -17.13 19.69
CA ALA A 196 33.27 -18.15 20.68
C ALA A 196 32.09 -18.82 21.38
N SER A 197 31.88 -20.08 21.02
CA SER A 197 31.32 -21.09 21.89
C SER A 197 32.23 -21.28 23.12
N THR A 198 31.64 -21.20 24.31
CA THR A 198 32.16 -21.86 25.52
C THR A 198 31.00 -22.12 26.50
N PRO A 199 31.12 -23.11 27.39
CA PRO A 199 30.22 -24.26 27.36
C PRO A 199 29.45 -24.39 28.68
N SER A 200 28.34 -25.12 28.66
CA SER A 200 27.79 -25.72 29.89
C SER A 200 27.92 -27.23 29.79
N ALA A 201 28.66 -27.80 30.75
CA ALA A 201 28.81 -29.22 31.02
C ALA A 201 28.59 -29.40 32.54
N PRO A 202 28.48 -30.62 33.10
CA PRO A 202 28.07 -31.91 32.53
C PRO A 202 26.95 -32.58 33.39
N HIS A 203 26.30 -33.63 32.91
CA HIS A 203 25.84 -34.75 33.76
C HIS A 203 25.58 -36.01 32.89
N GLY A 204 26.36 -37.06 33.15
CA GLY A 204 25.89 -38.46 33.14
C GLY A 204 25.92 -39.25 31.82
N PRO A 205 26.54 -40.44 31.76
CA PRO A 205 26.87 -41.14 30.51
C PRO A 205 26.01 -42.37 30.16
N ALA A 206 26.27 -42.89 28.95
CA ALA A 206 26.05 -44.27 28.43
C ALA A 206 24.60 -44.62 28.02
N THR A 207 24.27 -45.27 26.89
CA THR A 207 25.01 -45.99 25.83
C THR A 207 23.98 -46.38 24.76
N HIS A 208 24.30 -46.29 23.46
CA HIS A 208 24.16 -47.36 22.43
C HIS A 208 24.26 -46.80 21.00
N ALA A 209 24.73 -47.68 20.11
CA ALA A 209 25.45 -47.40 18.87
C ALA A 209 24.57 -47.32 17.60
N THR A 210 25.01 -46.51 16.63
CA THR A 210 24.99 -46.56 15.13
C THR A 210 23.89 -47.33 14.34
N PRO A 211 23.75 -47.13 13.01
CA PRO A 211 23.92 -45.97 12.11
C PRO A 211 22.71 -45.74 11.15
N GLN A 212 22.75 -44.64 10.39
CA GLN A 212 21.78 -44.22 9.35
C GLN A 212 21.71 -45.18 8.13
N PRO A 213 20.51 -45.42 7.54
CA PRO A 213 20.34 -45.91 6.17
C PRO A 213 19.64 -44.90 5.22
N PRO A 214 19.75 -45.11 3.88
CA PRO A 214 19.49 -44.11 2.84
C PRO A 214 18.06 -44.13 2.28
N ALA A 215 17.73 -43.10 1.50
CA ALA A 215 16.46 -42.93 0.78
C ALA A 215 16.17 -44.04 -0.27
N PRO A 216 14.89 -44.37 -0.50
CA PRO A 216 14.41 -44.93 -1.76
C PRO A 216 13.10 -44.26 -2.28
N PRO A 217 12.60 -44.60 -3.51
CA PRO A 217 11.93 -43.68 -4.44
C PRO A 217 10.40 -43.86 -4.57
N GLY A 218 9.78 -43.05 -5.46
CA GLY A 218 8.33 -42.91 -5.66
C GLY A 218 7.57 -44.12 -6.21
N HIS A 219 6.27 -44.22 -5.89
CA HIS A 219 5.11 -43.91 -6.75
C HIS A 219 3.78 -44.41 -6.10
N THR A 220 2.72 -43.58 -6.26
CA THR A 220 1.28 -43.91 -6.39
C THR A 220 0.44 -44.48 -5.22
N THR A 221 -0.37 -43.57 -4.67
CA THR A 221 -1.84 -43.58 -4.43
C THR A 221 -2.54 -44.77 -3.76
N SER A 222 -3.15 -44.50 -2.60
CA SER A 222 -4.53 -44.89 -2.26
C SER A 222 -5.12 -43.91 -1.25
N ALA A 223 -6.25 -43.32 -1.62
CA ALA A 223 -6.98 -42.31 -0.88
C ALA A 223 -7.86 -42.92 0.22
N GLN A 224 -7.82 -42.34 1.42
CA GLN A 224 -8.98 -42.23 2.30
C GLN A 224 -8.96 -40.89 3.03
N SER A 225 -10.13 -40.26 3.00
CA SER A 225 -10.46 -38.90 3.42
C SER A 225 -10.24 -38.64 4.90
N GLY A 226 -9.50 -37.57 5.19
CA GLY A 226 -9.43 -36.90 6.49
C GLY A 226 -8.94 -35.47 6.23
N VAL A 227 -9.82 -34.49 6.47
CA VAL A 227 -9.62 -33.02 6.38
C VAL A 227 -8.19 -32.61 5.96
N ALA A 228 -7.99 -32.45 4.66
CA ALA A 228 -6.75 -31.88 4.15
C ALA A 228 -6.67 -30.45 4.68
N HIS A 229 -5.80 -30.21 5.66
CA HIS A 229 -5.29 -28.87 5.92
C HIS A 229 -4.61 -28.42 4.63
N GLU A 230 -5.39 -27.73 3.82
CA GLU A 230 -5.02 -27.28 2.50
C GLU A 230 -3.80 -26.36 2.68
N ALA A 231 -2.64 -26.82 2.21
CA ALA A 231 -1.36 -26.17 2.47
C ALA A 231 -1.42 -24.65 2.21
N PRO A 232 -0.73 -23.84 3.01
CA PRO A 232 -0.69 -22.39 2.81
C PRO A 232 -0.08 -22.09 1.44
N LEU A 233 -0.73 -21.20 0.68
CA LEU A 233 -0.23 -20.74 -0.62
C LEU A 233 0.62 -19.49 -0.42
N ARG A 234 1.77 -19.42 -1.08
CA ARG A 234 2.75 -18.34 -0.93
C ARG A 234 3.46 -18.05 -2.25
N HIS A 235 4.23 -16.96 -2.24
CA HIS A 235 5.02 -16.55 -3.39
C HIS A 235 5.89 -17.69 -3.94
N GLY A 236 5.81 -17.91 -5.26
CA GLY A 236 6.50 -18.97 -5.98
C GLY A 236 5.68 -20.26 -6.16
N ASP A 237 4.57 -20.42 -5.44
CA ASP A 237 3.65 -21.55 -5.64
C ASP A 237 2.92 -21.41 -6.99
N LYS A 238 2.57 -22.54 -7.59
CA LYS A 238 1.89 -22.62 -8.89
C LYS A 238 0.81 -23.69 -8.88
N GLY A 239 -0.22 -23.52 -9.70
CA GLY A 239 -1.25 -24.53 -9.95
C GLY A 239 -2.68 -24.02 -9.70
N ASP A 240 -3.64 -24.94 -9.80
CA ASP A 240 -5.07 -24.58 -9.78
C ASP A 240 -5.50 -23.92 -8.46
N GLN A 241 -4.90 -24.30 -7.32
CA GLN A 241 -5.19 -23.66 -6.03
C GLN A 241 -4.80 -22.17 -6.00
N VAL A 242 -3.73 -21.80 -6.70
CA VAL A 242 -3.33 -20.39 -6.84
C VAL A 242 -4.28 -19.66 -7.77
N ARG A 243 -4.71 -20.31 -8.86
CA ARG A 243 -5.70 -19.75 -9.79
C ARG A 243 -7.01 -19.44 -9.07
N ASP A 244 -7.48 -20.36 -8.23
CA ASP A 244 -8.70 -20.19 -7.44
C ASP A 244 -8.57 -19.05 -6.41
N LEU A 245 -7.41 -18.93 -5.77
CA LEU A 245 -7.09 -17.81 -4.89
C LEU A 245 -7.13 -16.47 -5.64
N GLN A 246 -6.46 -16.37 -6.79
CA GLN A 246 -6.43 -15.17 -7.61
C GLN A 246 -7.83 -14.78 -8.09
N ALA A 247 -8.62 -15.75 -8.58
CA ALA A 247 -10.00 -15.52 -8.99
C ALA A 247 -10.88 -15.04 -7.83
N THR A 248 -10.66 -15.58 -6.63
CA THR A 248 -11.37 -15.14 -5.42
C THR A 248 -11.01 -13.71 -5.05
N LEU A 249 -9.72 -13.37 -5.00
CA LEU A 249 -9.26 -12.00 -4.70
C LEU A 249 -9.76 -10.99 -5.76
N GLN A 250 -9.68 -11.36 -7.03
CA GLN A 250 -10.21 -10.55 -8.14
C GLN A 250 -11.71 -10.27 -7.97
N ARG A 251 -12.51 -11.32 -7.70
CA ARG A 251 -13.96 -11.21 -7.47
C ARG A 251 -14.27 -10.35 -6.25
N LEU A 252 -13.45 -10.41 -5.22
CA LEU A 252 -13.61 -9.59 -4.02
C LEU A 252 -13.19 -8.11 -4.24
N GLY A 253 -12.59 -7.79 -5.37
CA GLY A 253 -12.14 -6.44 -5.72
C GLY A 253 -10.72 -6.12 -5.28
N TYR A 254 -9.96 -7.12 -4.83
CA TYR A 254 -8.56 -6.96 -4.46
C TYR A 254 -7.69 -6.98 -5.72
N LYS A 255 -6.95 -5.89 -5.86
CA LYS A 255 -6.14 -5.56 -7.04
C LYS A 255 -4.65 -5.70 -6.73
N ASP A 256 -3.86 -5.86 -7.77
CA ASP A 256 -2.40 -5.86 -7.68
C ASP A 256 -1.84 -4.50 -7.21
N GLU A 257 -0.52 -4.39 -7.02
CA GLU A 257 0.10 -3.15 -6.55
C GLU A 257 -0.15 -1.92 -7.45
N HIS A 258 -0.44 -2.14 -8.73
CA HIS A 258 -0.77 -1.13 -9.74
C HIS A 258 -2.26 -0.77 -9.80
N GLY A 259 -3.12 -1.46 -9.03
CA GLY A 259 -4.56 -1.22 -9.03
C GLY A 259 -5.31 -1.92 -10.17
N HIS A 260 -4.65 -2.83 -10.89
CA HIS A 260 -5.28 -3.68 -11.89
C HIS A 260 -5.94 -4.90 -11.26
N ALA A 261 -6.98 -5.40 -11.94
CA ALA A 261 -7.58 -6.68 -11.56
C ALA A 261 -6.56 -7.81 -11.76
N LEU A 262 -6.45 -8.69 -10.78
CA LEU A 262 -5.60 -9.88 -10.88
C LEU A 262 -5.97 -10.72 -12.10
N GLN A 263 -4.98 -11.31 -12.76
CA GLN A 263 -5.20 -12.37 -13.75
C GLN A 263 -5.08 -13.74 -13.06
N PRO A 264 -6.10 -14.62 -13.16
CA PRO A 264 -6.03 -15.99 -12.64
C PRO A 264 -5.15 -16.90 -13.52
N ASP A 265 -3.86 -16.63 -13.57
CA ASP A 265 -2.90 -17.42 -14.36
C ASP A 265 -2.49 -18.74 -13.66
N GLY A 266 -2.68 -18.82 -12.34
CA GLY A 266 -2.24 -19.94 -11.51
C GLY A 266 -0.80 -19.80 -11.00
N ASP A 267 -0.17 -18.64 -11.15
CA ASP A 267 1.18 -18.35 -10.69
C ASP A 267 1.16 -17.37 -9.49
N PHE A 268 1.70 -17.78 -8.35
CA PHE A 268 1.71 -16.94 -7.15
C PHE A 268 2.92 -16.00 -7.22
N GLY A 269 2.83 -15.02 -8.10
CA GLY A 269 3.81 -13.94 -8.26
C GLY A 269 3.56 -12.74 -7.34
N GLY A 270 4.28 -11.65 -7.59
CA GLY A 270 4.20 -10.40 -6.82
C GLY A 270 2.79 -9.82 -6.79
N HIS A 271 2.09 -9.79 -7.93
CA HIS A 271 0.73 -9.27 -8.02
C HIS A 271 -0.25 -10.02 -7.09
N THR A 272 -0.19 -11.36 -7.09
CA THR A 272 -0.99 -12.22 -6.22
C THR A 272 -0.65 -11.97 -4.74
N LYS A 273 0.64 -11.88 -4.40
CA LYS A 273 1.09 -11.56 -3.04
C LYS A 273 0.58 -10.20 -2.58
N ALA A 274 0.70 -9.17 -3.39
CA ALA A 274 0.23 -7.82 -3.07
C ALA A 274 -1.29 -7.80 -2.82
N ALA A 275 -2.05 -8.54 -3.63
CA ALA A 275 -3.49 -8.66 -3.44
C ALA A 275 -3.86 -9.46 -2.18
N VAL A 276 -3.14 -10.54 -1.85
CA VAL A 276 -3.30 -11.28 -0.58
C VAL A 276 -2.98 -10.37 0.61
N GLU A 277 -1.90 -9.61 0.57
CA GLU A 277 -1.56 -8.68 1.66
C GLU A 277 -2.59 -7.56 1.81
N ARG A 278 -3.12 -7.04 0.69
CA ARG A 278 -4.22 -6.05 0.72
C ARG A 278 -5.46 -6.64 1.36
N PHE A 279 -5.80 -7.87 1.00
CA PHE A 279 -6.88 -8.63 1.62
C PHE A 279 -6.64 -8.80 3.13
N GLN A 280 -5.47 -9.31 3.52
CA GLN A 280 -5.12 -9.51 4.92
C GLN A 280 -5.21 -8.21 5.73
N ARG A 281 -4.66 -7.09 5.22
CA ARG A 281 -4.78 -5.77 5.87
C ARG A 281 -6.23 -5.33 6.03
N ALA A 282 -7.06 -5.49 5.00
CA ALA A 282 -8.46 -5.10 5.04
C ALA A 282 -9.29 -5.91 6.06
N HIS A 283 -8.89 -7.16 6.31
CA HIS A 283 -9.54 -8.07 7.25
C HIS A 283 -8.88 -8.11 8.64
N GLY A 284 -7.93 -7.21 8.92
CA GLY A 284 -7.24 -7.17 10.22
C GLY A 284 -6.37 -8.39 10.51
N LEU A 285 -5.97 -9.11 9.46
CA LEU A 285 -5.06 -10.25 9.52
C LEU A 285 -3.60 -9.79 9.41
N HIS A 286 -2.68 -10.66 9.82
CA HIS A 286 -1.26 -10.46 9.57
C HIS A 286 -0.98 -10.46 8.05
N ALA A 287 -0.46 -9.36 7.53
CA ALA A 287 -0.28 -9.14 6.10
C ALA A 287 1.07 -9.66 5.58
N ASP A 288 1.30 -10.96 5.73
CA ASP A 288 2.53 -11.65 5.27
C ASP A 288 2.51 -12.07 3.80
N GLY A 289 1.37 -11.92 3.11
CA GLY A 289 1.20 -12.32 1.73
C GLY A 289 1.12 -13.84 1.55
N VAL A 290 0.89 -14.58 2.63
CA VAL A 290 0.72 -16.03 2.64
C VAL A 290 -0.76 -16.35 2.87
N ALA A 291 -1.41 -17.01 1.92
CA ALA A 291 -2.77 -17.49 2.07
C ALA A 291 -2.80 -18.77 2.92
N GLY A 292 -2.57 -18.60 4.23
CA GLY A 292 -2.72 -19.64 5.26
C GLY A 292 -4.17 -19.87 5.68
N PRO A 293 -4.42 -20.75 6.66
CA PRO A 293 -5.77 -21.12 7.09
C PRO A 293 -6.66 -19.92 7.44
N GLU A 294 -6.14 -18.97 8.22
CA GLU A 294 -6.88 -17.76 8.63
C GLU A 294 -7.26 -16.87 7.43
N THR A 295 -6.33 -16.71 6.48
CA THR A 295 -6.58 -15.94 5.25
C THR A 295 -7.61 -16.64 4.37
N LYS A 296 -7.56 -17.98 4.24
CA LYS A 296 -8.53 -18.76 3.48
C LYS A 296 -9.93 -18.71 4.10
N GLU A 297 -10.03 -18.80 5.42
CA GLU A 297 -11.32 -18.66 6.12
C GLU A 297 -11.90 -17.25 5.93
N ALA A 298 -11.08 -16.20 6.05
CA ALA A 298 -11.52 -14.84 5.78
C ALA A 298 -11.97 -14.67 4.31
N LEU A 299 -11.24 -15.21 3.33
CA LEU A 299 -11.61 -15.15 1.91
C LEU A 299 -12.98 -15.80 1.63
N ARG A 300 -13.34 -16.86 2.38
CA ARG A 300 -14.65 -17.52 2.28
C ARG A 300 -15.77 -16.69 2.87
N ALA A 301 -15.48 -15.91 3.91
CA ALA A 301 -16.45 -15.05 4.60
C ALA A 301 -16.61 -13.65 3.97
N ALA A 302 -15.64 -13.22 3.16
CA ALA A 302 -15.60 -11.89 2.56
C ALA A 302 -16.69 -11.67 1.50
N ALA A 303 -17.22 -10.44 1.45
CA ALA A 303 -18.13 -9.99 0.41
C ALA A 303 -17.37 -9.17 -0.65
N PRO A 304 -17.82 -9.15 -1.92
CA PRO A 304 -17.21 -8.28 -2.91
C PRO A 304 -17.35 -6.80 -2.55
N ARG A 305 -16.28 -6.03 -2.75
CA ARG A 305 -16.30 -4.57 -2.61
C ARG A 305 -17.20 -3.92 -3.66
N LEU A 306 -17.74 -2.74 -3.37
CA LEU A 306 -18.58 -1.99 -4.33
C LEU A 306 -17.86 -1.62 -5.63
N ASP A 307 -16.54 -1.42 -5.58
CA ASP A 307 -15.69 -1.11 -6.73
C ASP A 307 -15.22 -2.35 -7.50
N ALA A 308 -15.58 -3.56 -7.04
CA ALA A 308 -15.22 -4.82 -7.68
C ALA A 308 -15.95 -4.97 -9.03
N ALA A 309 -15.20 -5.44 -10.04
CA ALA A 309 -15.75 -5.75 -11.34
C ALA A 309 -16.84 -6.84 -11.23
N GLY A 310 -18.04 -6.54 -11.70
CA GLY A 310 -19.18 -7.46 -11.65
C GLY A 310 -20.06 -7.36 -10.39
N HIS A 311 -19.76 -6.43 -9.47
CA HIS A 311 -20.70 -6.12 -8.39
C HIS A 311 -22.01 -5.53 -8.98
N PRO A 312 -23.21 -5.99 -8.60
CA PRO A 312 -24.47 -5.59 -9.24
C PRO A 312 -24.76 -4.09 -9.15
N HIS A 313 -24.22 -3.42 -8.11
CA HIS A 313 -24.37 -1.99 -7.88
C HIS A 313 -23.13 -1.16 -8.23
N GLN A 314 -22.15 -1.74 -8.94
CA GLN A 314 -20.91 -1.04 -9.33
C GLN A 314 -21.18 0.26 -10.11
N ALA A 315 -22.15 0.23 -11.03
CA ALA A 315 -22.50 1.40 -11.85
C ALA A 315 -23.04 2.56 -11.00
N LEU A 316 -23.90 2.25 -10.02
CA LEU A 316 -24.44 3.25 -9.11
C LEU A 316 -23.33 3.80 -8.19
N TYR A 317 -22.40 2.95 -7.76
CA TYR A 317 -21.22 3.37 -7.00
C TYR A 317 -20.34 4.35 -7.77
N HIS A 318 -20.07 4.11 -9.05
CA HIS A 318 -19.31 5.05 -9.86
C HIS A 318 -20.00 6.42 -9.97
N GLN A 319 -21.32 6.45 -10.11
CA GLN A 319 -22.08 7.71 -10.13
C GLN A 319 -22.00 8.45 -8.78
N SER A 320 -22.15 7.73 -7.67
CA SER A 320 -21.95 8.29 -6.33
C SER A 320 -20.55 8.84 -6.15
N ARG A 321 -19.52 8.12 -6.62
CA ARG A 321 -18.12 8.56 -6.54
C ARG A 321 -17.88 9.82 -7.34
N ASP A 322 -18.34 9.87 -8.59
CA ASP A 322 -18.19 11.05 -9.44
C ASP A 322 -18.95 12.26 -8.87
N ALA A 323 -20.06 12.03 -8.18
CA ALA A 323 -20.80 13.07 -7.46
C ALA A 323 -20.03 13.59 -6.24
N VAL A 324 -19.44 12.71 -5.42
CA VAL A 324 -18.62 13.08 -4.26
C VAL A 324 -17.34 13.79 -4.71
N HIS A 325 -16.66 13.30 -5.75
CA HIS A 325 -15.44 13.95 -6.27
C HIS A 325 -15.73 15.36 -6.82
N ARG A 326 -16.90 15.58 -7.44
CA ARG A 326 -17.34 16.93 -7.84
C ARG A 326 -17.60 17.82 -6.62
N LEU A 327 -18.19 17.28 -5.56
CA LEU A 327 -18.39 17.99 -4.29
C LEU A 327 -17.04 18.35 -3.64
N ASP A 328 -16.08 17.43 -3.60
CA ASP A 328 -14.72 17.70 -3.10
C ASP A 328 -14.08 18.86 -3.87
N ALA A 329 -14.15 18.82 -5.21
CA ALA A 329 -13.63 19.90 -6.06
C ALA A 329 -14.31 21.25 -5.78
N GLN A 330 -15.62 21.28 -5.51
CA GLN A 330 -16.34 22.51 -5.11
C GLN A 330 -15.87 23.06 -3.77
N HIS A 331 -15.48 22.17 -2.85
CA HIS A 331 -14.91 22.52 -1.54
C HIS A 331 -13.38 22.61 -1.54
N GLN A 332 -12.74 22.65 -2.71
CA GLN A 332 -11.28 22.74 -2.86
C GLN A 332 -10.52 21.60 -2.16
N ARG A 333 -11.14 20.43 -2.05
CA ARG A 333 -10.50 19.18 -1.62
C ARG A 333 -10.11 18.34 -2.82
N THR A 334 -8.98 17.65 -2.70
CA THR A 334 -8.61 16.58 -3.61
C THR A 334 -9.30 15.30 -3.16
N PRO A 335 -9.96 14.55 -4.06
CA PRO A 335 -10.52 13.26 -3.73
C PRO A 335 -9.49 12.31 -3.11
N ASP A 336 -9.88 11.64 -2.02
CA ASP A 336 -9.03 10.74 -1.25
C ASP A 336 -9.77 9.42 -0.92
N LEU A 337 -9.17 8.58 -0.06
CA LEU A 337 -9.79 7.31 0.34
C LEU A 337 -11.15 7.53 1.03
N GLN A 338 -11.29 8.59 1.83
CA GLN A 338 -12.54 8.88 2.53
C GLN A 338 -13.62 9.31 1.54
N SER A 339 -13.28 10.05 0.48
CA SER A 339 -14.20 10.37 -0.61
C SER A 339 -14.81 9.10 -1.23
N ASP A 340 -13.98 8.08 -1.47
CA ASP A 340 -14.44 6.80 -2.03
C ASP A 340 -15.29 6.00 -1.04
N GLN A 341 -14.95 6.01 0.26
CA GLN A 341 -15.74 5.39 1.33
C GLN A 341 -17.12 6.05 1.49
N ILE A 342 -17.16 7.39 1.44
CA ILE A 342 -18.39 8.18 1.48
C ILE A 342 -19.29 7.82 0.29
N ALA A 343 -18.72 7.75 -0.91
CA ALA A 343 -19.45 7.32 -2.10
C ALA A 343 -20.03 5.90 -1.95
N GLY A 344 -19.30 5.00 -1.29
CA GLY A 344 -19.76 3.65 -0.97
C GLY A 344 -21.04 3.65 -0.14
N VAL A 345 -21.05 4.38 0.98
CA VAL A 345 -22.23 4.48 1.84
C VAL A 345 -23.37 5.23 1.17
N LEU A 346 -23.10 6.29 0.41
CA LEU A 346 -24.14 6.96 -0.38
C LEU A 346 -24.80 6.01 -1.38
N THR A 347 -24.04 5.07 -1.95
CA THR A 347 -24.58 4.03 -2.84
C THR A 347 -25.57 3.13 -2.10
N THR A 348 -25.23 2.67 -0.89
CA THR A 348 -26.12 1.79 -0.10
C THR A 348 -27.40 2.50 0.30
N LYS A 349 -27.31 3.77 0.72
CA LYS A 349 -28.47 4.61 1.05
C LYS A 349 -29.32 4.90 -0.19
N ALA A 350 -28.70 5.14 -1.34
CA ALA A 350 -29.43 5.35 -2.59
C ALA A 350 -30.23 4.10 -3.01
N ILE A 351 -29.64 2.91 -2.87
CA ILE A 351 -30.33 1.64 -3.12
C ILE A 351 -31.52 1.52 -2.17
N ASP A 352 -31.33 1.75 -0.88
CA ASP A 352 -32.39 1.68 0.15
C ASP A 352 -33.59 2.58 -0.18
N GLN A 353 -33.34 3.77 -0.74
CA GLN A 353 -34.37 4.72 -1.18
C GLN A 353 -34.96 4.42 -2.58
N GLY A 354 -34.58 3.29 -3.18
CA GLY A 354 -35.04 2.87 -4.50
C GLY A 354 -34.61 3.85 -5.60
N MET A 355 -33.42 4.44 -5.47
CA MET A 355 -32.80 5.27 -6.49
C MET A 355 -32.17 4.37 -7.56
N THR A 356 -32.26 4.79 -8.81
CA THR A 356 -31.68 4.08 -9.95
C THR A 356 -30.44 4.77 -10.50
N ARG A 357 -30.19 6.02 -10.08
CA ARG A 357 -28.99 6.78 -10.37
C ARG A 357 -28.69 7.80 -9.27
N VAL A 358 -27.47 8.32 -9.24
CA VAL A 358 -27.06 9.45 -8.39
C VAL A 358 -26.54 10.58 -9.25
N ASP A 359 -27.24 11.71 -9.23
CA ASP A 359 -26.92 12.88 -10.06
C ASP A 359 -26.05 13.89 -9.29
N HIS A 360 -26.25 14.01 -7.97
CA HIS A 360 -25.49 14.93 -7.10
C HIS A 360 -25.18 14.34 -5.73
N ALA A 361 -24.11 14.83 -5.12
CA ALA A 361 -23.79 14.67 -3.71
C ALA A 361 -23.74 16.07 -3.08
N VAL A 362 -24.44 16.29 -1.97
CA VAL A 362 -24.49 17.58 -1.29
C VAL A 362 -24.34 17.41 0.22
N LEU A 363 -23.72 18.38 0.89
CA LEU A 363 -23.62 18.43 2.35
C LEU A 363 -24.71 19.32 2.93
N ASN A 364 -25.09 19.09 4.18
CA ASN A 364 -25.79 20.10 4.98
C ASN A 364 -24.82 21.20 5.46
N ASP A 365 -25.39 22.26 6.02
CA ASP A 365 -24.65 23.48 6.42
C ASP A 365 -23.46 23.22 7.36
N ASP A 366 -23.57 22.23 8.25
CA ASP A 366 -22.51 21.87 9.20
C ASP A 366 -21.62 20.69 8.75
N ALA A 367 -21.85 20.18 7.53
CA ALA A 367 -21.19 19.02 6.94
C ALA A 367 -21.28 17.71 7.73
N SER A 368 -22.15 17.62 8.75
CA SER A 368 -22.37 16.38 9.51
C SER A 368 -23.10 15.31 8.71
N LYS A 369 -23.84 15.71 7.68
CA LYS A 369 -24.60 14.84 6.80
C LYS A 369 -24.29 15.10 5.33
N ILE A 370 -24.30 14.01 4.57
CA ILE A 370 -24.18 14.02 3.13
C ILE A 370 -25.38 13.34 2.48
N TYR A 371 -25.80 13.86 1.34
CA TYR A 371 -26.99 13.43 0.63
C TYR A 371 -26.66 13.02 -0.80
N ALA A 372 -27.09 11.82 -1.20
CA ALA A 372 -27.19 11.45 -2.61
C ALA A 372 -28.52 11.96 -3.16
N VAL A 373 -28.49 12.64 -4.31
CA VAL A 373 -29.69 13.21 -4.94
C VAL A 373 -29.86 12.66 -6.34
N GLN A 374 -31.09 12.26 -6.67
CA GLN A 374 -31.52 11.89 -8.03
C GLN A 374 -32.50 12.96 -8.53
N GLY A 375 -32.19 13.55 -9.69
CA GLY A 375 -32.88 14.67 -10.31
C GLY A 375 -32.26 16.03 -9.97
N GLU A 376 -32.83 17.08 -10.56
CA GLU A 376 -32.41 18.47 -10.33
C GLU A 376 -32.57 18.88 -8.86
N LEU A 377 -31.58 19.59 -8.29
CA LEU A 377 -31.57 20.02 -6.88
C LEU A 377 -32.83 20.81 -6.49
N ASN A 378 -33.35 21.63 -7.41
CA ASN A 378 -34.53 22.47 -7.19
C ASN A 378 -35.85 21.79 -7.56
N SER A 379 -35.83 20.53 -8.03
CA SER A 379 -37.05 19.79 -8.38
C SER A 379 -37.80 19.35 -7.13
N PRO A 380 -39.15 19.44 -7.11
CA PRO A 380 -39.97 18.80 -6.08
C PRO A 380 -40.04 17.26 -6.23
N PHE A 381 -39.63 16.73 -7.40
CA PHE A 381 -39.64 15.29 -7.70
C PHE A 381 -38.28 14.62 -7.48
N LYS A 382 -37.31 15.33 -6.91
CA LYS A 382 -36.01 14.73 -6.60
C LYS A 382 -36.16 13.63 -5.54
N LYS A 383 -35.35 12.58 -5.65
CA LYS A 383 -35.16 11.63 -4.55
C LYS A 383 -33.89 11.98 -3.80
N VAL A 384 -33.89 11.75 -2.50
CA VAL A 384 -32.76 12.04 -1.62
C VAL A 384 -32.52 10.86 -0.71
N ALA A 385 -31.26 10.46 -0.56
CA ALA A 385 -30.83 9.50 0.44
C ALA A 385 -29.77 10.15 1.34
N GLU A 386 -29.91 9.99 2.65
CA GLU A 386 -29.07 10.65 3.66
C GLU A 386 -28.08 9.65 4.29
N ALA A 387 -26.86 10.12 4.55
CA ALA A 387 -25.86 9.44 5.37
C ALA A 387 -25.16 10.41 6.33
N SER A 388 -24.68 9.89 7.46
CA SER A 388 -23.72 10.59 8.32
C SER A 388 -22.37 10.69 7.60
N THR A 389 -21.80 11.89 7.47
CA THR A 389 -20.52 12.08 6.78
C THR A 389 -19.39 11.35 7.49
N GLN A 390 -19.37 11.38 8.83
CA GLN A 390 -18.33 10.73 9.63
C GLN A 390 -18.44 9.20 9.58
N GLU A 391 -19.66 8.66 9.67
CA GLU A 391 -19.87 7.21 9.53
C GLU A 391 -19.46 6.74 8.14
N ALA A 392 -19.85 7.49 7.11
CA ALA A 392 -19.56 7.20 5.73
C ALA A 392 -18.05 7.21 5.43
N ALA A 393 -17.31 8.19 5.95
CA ALA A 393 -15.85 8.26 5.82
C ALA A 393 -15.10 7.11 6.51
N ASN A 394 -15.72 6.43 7.48
CA ASN A 394 -15.10 5.33 8.23
C ASN A 394 -15.61 3.94 7.81
N THR A 395 -16.59 3.87 6.89
CA THR A 395 -17.14 2.61 6.42
C THR A 395 -16.36 2.13 5.20
N SER A 396 -15.86 0.90 5.21
CA SER A 396 -15.09 0.38 4.08
C SER A 396 -15.99 0.11 2.86
N LEU A 397 -15.39 0.07 1.66
CA LEU A 397 -16.10 -0.31 0.43
C LEU A 397 -16.56 -1.78 0.44
N GLU A 398 -15.90 -2.64 1.22
CA GLU A 398 -16.33 -4.01 1.42
C GLU A 398 -17.59 -4.08 2.29
N GLU A 399 -17.61 -3.35 3.40
CA GLU A 399 -18.77 -3.28 4.26
C GLU A 399 -19.97 -2.66 3.53
N SER A 400 -19.72 -1.60 2.78
CA SER A 400 -20.74 -0.99 1.90
C SER A 400 -21.24 -1.98 0.83
N GLY A 401 -20.34 -2.80 0.26
CA GLY A 401 -20.71 -3.87 -0.69
C GLY A 401 -21.65 -4.87 -0.07
N ARG A 402 -21.29 -5.40 1.11
CA ARG A 402 -22.14 -6.32 1.88
C ARG A 402 -23.51 -5.72 2.22
N GLN A 403 -23.54 -4.46 2.69
CA GLN A 403 -24.79 -3.76 3.02
C GLN A 403 -25.68 -3.57 1.78
N SER A 404 -25.10 -3.20 0.63
CA SER A 404 -25.87 -3.01 -0.61
C SER A 404 -26.62 -4.27 -1.05
N LEU A 405 -25.97 -5.43 -0.95
CA LEU A 405 -26.57 -6.72 -1.29
C LEU A 405 -27.71 -7.09 -0.34
N GLN A 406 -27.55 -6.81 0.96
CA GLN A 406 -28.59 -7.06 1.96
C GLN A 406 -29.82 -6.17 1.74
N VAL A 407 -29.61 -4.88 1.49
CA VAL A 407 -30.71 -3.92 1.23
C VAL A 407 -31.47 -4.33 -0.04
N ALA A 408 -30.76 -4.67 -1.13
CA ALA A 408 -31.39 -5.11 -2.37
C ALA A 408 -32.22 -6.40 -2.20
N ALA A 409 -31.72 -7.35 -1.40
CA ALA A 409 -32.46 -8.58 -1.09
C ALA A 409 -33.74 -8.30 -0.28
N GLN A 410 -33.68 -7.38 0.69
CA GLN A 410 -34.85 -7.00 1.50
C GLN A 410 -35.94 -6.33 0.64
N GLN A 411 -35.55 -5.44 -0.28
CA GLN A 411 -36.51 -4.79 -1.19
C GLN A 411 -37.20 -5.79 -2.12
N THR A 412 -36.46 -6.77 -2.63
CA THR A 412 -37.02 -7.83 -3.48
C THR A 412 -38.07 -8.65 -2.72
N GLN A 413 -37.81 -8.98 -1.46
CA GLN A 413 -38.77 -9.70 -0.60
C GLN A 413 -40.01 -8.85 -0.28
N GLN A 414 -39.84 -7.56 0.02
CA GLN A 414 -40.96 -6.65 0.27
C GLN A 414 -41.86 -6.48 -0.98
N GLN A 415 -41.27 -6.43 -2.17
CA GLN A 415 -42.03 -6.37 -3.43
C GLN A 415 -42.74 -7.68 -3.76
N ALA A 416 -42.16 -8.84 -3.42
CA ALA A 416 -42.78 -10.15 -3.62
C ALA A 416 -43.99 -10.40 -2.70
N VAL A 417 -43.99 -9.84 -1.48
CA VAL A 417 -45.10 -9.98 -0.52
C VAL A 417 -46.28 -9.04 -0.86
N GLY A 418 -46.05 -7.98 -1.64
CA GLY A 418 -47.07 -7.01 -2.05
C GLY A 418 -47.82 -7.33 -3.34
N ALA A 419 -47.45 -8.39 -4.08
CA ALA A 419 -48.10 -8.74 -5.34
C ALA A 419 -49.40 -9.53 -5.08
N PRO A 420 -50.59 -9.04 -5.50
CA PRO A 420 -51.83 -9.81 -5.35
C PRO A 420 -51.78 -11.04 -6.24
N THR A 421 -51.90 -12.23 -5.63
CA THR A 421 -52.03 -13.51 -6.30
C THR A 421 -53.29 -13.49 -7.17
N GLN A 422 -53.15 -13.18 -8.46
CA GLN A 422 -54.24 -13.40 -9.42
C GLN A 422 -54.39 -14.91 -9.61
N ALA A 423 -55.38 -15.47 -8.92
CA ALA A 423 -55.83 -16.84 -9.13
C ALA A 423 -56.23 -17.02 -10.61
N PRO A 424 -55.84 -18.12 -11.28
CA PRO A 424 -56.27 -18.39 -12.63
C PRO A 424 -57.79 -18.49 -12.69
N GLN A 425 -58.45 -17.61 -13.43
CA GLN A 425 -59.87 -17.72 -13.70
C GLN A 425 -60.12 -19.01 -14.51
N PRO A 426 -61.09 -19.86 -14.12
CA PRO A 426 -61.40 -21.05 -14.88
C PRO A 426 -61.98 -20.67 -16.25
N LEU A 427 -61.37 -21.20 -17.31
CA LEU A 427 -61.85 -21.09 -18.68
C LEU A 427 -63.28 -21.63 -18.79
N ALA A 428 -64.22 -20.75 -19.11
CA ALA A 428 -65.58 -21.13 -19.45
C ALA A 428 -65.60 -21.97 -20.76
N PRO A 429 -66.43 -23.02 -20.84
CA PRO A 429 -66.54 -23.83 -22.05
C PRO A 429 -67.23 -23.03 -23.16
N SER A 430 -66.57 -22.93 -24.32
CA SER A 430 -67.17 -22.40 -25.54
C SER A 430 -68.35 -23.28 -25.97
N GLN A 431 -69.55 -22.74 -25.88
CA GLN A 431 -70.70 -23.21 -26.65
C GLN A 431 -70.73 -22.45 -27.98
N ASN A 432 -70.80 -23.19 -29.09
CA ASN A 432 -71.55 -22.89 -30.32
C ASN A 432 -71.40 -24.13 -31.23
N ALA A 433 -72.47 -24.90 -31.43
CA ALA A 433 -73.60 -24.68 -32.35
C ALA A 433 -73.26 -25.20 -33.76
#